data_AF-A0A540VD86-F1
#
_entry.id   AF-A0A540VD86-F1
#
_cell.length_a   1.000
_cell.length_b   1.000
_cell.length_c   1.000
_cell.angle_alpha   90.00
_cell.angle_beta   90.00
_cell.angle_gamma   90.00
#
_symmetry.space_group_name_H-M   'P 1'
#
loop_
_entity.id
_entity.type
_entity.pdbx_description
1 polymer ?
#
loop_
_entity_poly.entity_id
_entity_poly.type
_entity_poly.pdbx_seq_one_letter_code
_entity_poly.pdbx_strand_id
1 'polypeptide(L)'
;MTHIEHDWDSPVWHHWLRELTRDHTLARFDIRGSGLSDRNVSGHSLEAWVRDVEAVADSLGWRRFPALGVCQGAAIAVTYALRHPERVSHLILYNGYSCGAFSKGMPKYRVKEAETLARMIEIGWGRETGAFREVFARLLSPSDAPDQITWWDDLQRLTADSSTAAGLWRGFHEIDIRGQLAKLQTPTLAAHVKADNMVPFEAGRDLASRIPDCRFLPLEGRNHILQPKDPGWRTFIEEIRRFLNDNPQRDLPPPSLFHELTHRECEVLEQIAQGRSNTHIAGTLSMAPKTVRNHVSNICGKLAISTRSELVVEARNAGFGDD
;
A
#
# COMPACT_ATOMS: atom_id res chain seq x y z
N MET A 1 -12.13 1.82 10.27
CA MET A 1 -13.19 2.83 10.13
C MET A 1 -12.51 4.18 10.00
N THR A 2 -12.91 4.95 9.00
CA THR A 2 -12.29 6.20 8.56
C THR A 2 -13.38 7.17 8.14
N HIS A 3 -13.04 8.45 8.09
CA HIS A 3 -13.89 9.48 7.51
C HIS A 3 -13.00 10.50 6.79
N ILE A 4 -12.97 10.45 5.46
CA ILE A 4 -11.95 11.16 4.67
C ILE A 4 -11.94 12.69 4.88
N GLU A 5 -13.09 13.32 5.13
CA GLU A 5 -13.16 14.76 5.44
C GLU A 5 -12.51 15.13 6.77
N HIS A 6 -12.43 14.20 7.73
CA HIS A 6 -11.87 14.46 9.06
C HIS A 6 -10.40 14.03 9.17
N ASP A 7 -9.87 13.29 8.19
CA ASP A 7 -8.51 12.76 8.27
C ASP A 7 -7.44 13.87 8.21
N TRP A 8 -7.68 14.97 7.47
CA TRP A 8 -6.72 16.08 7.35
C TRP A 8 -6.58 16.90 8.63
N ASP A 9 -7.61 17.01 9.45
CA ASP A 9 -7.54 17.68 10.76
C ASP A 9 -7.31 16.68 11.90
N SER A 10 -7.12 15.40 11.58
CA SER A 10 -6.95 14.35 12.56
C SER A 10 -5.63 14.50 13.33
N PRO A 11 -5.64 14.54 14.67
CA PRO A 11 -4.43 14.48 15.47
C PRO A 11 -3.75 13.10 15.44
N VAL A 12 -4.29 12.14 14.67
CA VAL A 12 -3.81 10.77 14.54
C VAL A 12 -3.34 10.45 13.12
N TRP A 13 -3.95 11.05 12.10
CA TRP A 13 -3.64 10.75 10.69
C TRP A 13 -2.98 11.89 9.92
N HIS A 14 -3.08 13.14 10.39
CA HIS A 14 -2.58 14.29 9.64
C HIS A 14 -1.11 14.16 9.24
N HIS A 15 -0.24 13.68 10.14
CA HIS A 15 1.18 13.47 9.83
C HIS A 15 1.41 12.33 8.84
N TRP A 16 0.60 11.27 8.86
CA TRP A 16 0.63 10.23 7.83
C TRP A 16 0.31 10.80 6.45
N LEU A 17 -0.80 11.55 6.37
CA LEU A 17 -1.21 12.14 5.10
C LEU A 17 -0.11 13.06 4.56
N ARG A 18 0.44 13.94 5.40
CA ARG A 18 1.51 14.86 4.99
C ARG A 18 2.76 14.14 4.48
N GLU A 19 3.20 13.08 5.14
CA GLU A 19 4.39 12.34 4.70
C GLU A 19 4.13 11.56 3.40
N LEU A 20 2.96 10.95 3.27
CA LEU A 20 2.57 10.17 2.08
C LEU A 20 2.31 11.06 0.87
N THR A 21 1.72 12.26 1.05
CA THR A 21 1.47 13.20 -0.05
C THR A 21 2.64 14.12 -0.36
N ARG A 22 3.77 13.99 0.35
CA ARG A 22 4.93 14.86 0.15
C ARG A 22 5.49 14.76 -1.27
N ASP A 23 5.66 13.52 -1.72
CA ASP A 23 6.32 13.18 -2.98
C ASP A 23 5.41 12.30 -3.89
N HIS A 24 4.19 11.99 -3.44
CA HIS A 24 3.24 11.12 -4.15
C HIS A 24 1.83 11.72 -4.18
N THR A 25 1.03 11.26 -5.14
CA THR A 25 -0.43 11.48 -5.10
C THR A 25 -1.07 10.35 -4.30
N LEU A 26 -1.83 10.69 -3.27
CA LEU A 26 -2.51 9.71 -2.41
C LEU A 26 -4.00 9.64 -2.76
N ALA A 27 -4.49 8.43 -3.04
CA ALA A 27 -5.91 8.13 -3.06
C ALA A 27 -6.28 7.37 -1.78
N ARG A 28 -7.36 7.80 -1.14
CA ARG A 28 -7.94 7.17 0.04
C ARG A 28 -9.45 7.31 -0.04
N PHE A 29 -10.15 6.29 0.44
CA PHE A 29 -11.61 6.25 0.43
C PHE A 29 -12.11 5.58 1.71
N ASP A 30 -13.35 5.87 2.09
CA ASP A 30 -14.00 5.20 3.21
C ASP A 30 -14.54 3.85 2.77
N ILE A 31 -14.35 2.83 3.61
CA ILE A 31 -14.86 1.49 3.31
C ILE A 31 -16.40 1.52 3.23
N ARG A 32 -16.98 0.69 2.35
CA ARG A 32 -18.44 0.56 2.25
C ARG A 32 -19.10 0.40 3.64
N GLY A 33 -20.21 1.08 3.87
CA GLY A 33 -20.90 1.13 5.17
C GLY A 33 -20.36 2.16 6.17
N SER A 34 -19.22 2.81 5.87
CA SER A 34 -18.48 3.64 6.81
C SER A 34 -18.20 5.02 6.21
N GLY A 35 -18.12 6.04 7.05
CA GLY A 35 -17.69 7.39 6.68
C GLY A 35 -18.67 8.04 5.70
N LEU A 36 -18.13 8.53 4.58
CA LEU A 36 -18.88 9.14 3.47
C LEU A 36 -19.32 8.14 2.39
N SER A 37 -18.88 6.89 2.46
CA SER A 37 -19.34 5.85 1.54
C SER A 37 -20.77 5.42 1.84
N ASP A 38 -21.41 4.80 0.85
CA ASP A 38 -22.79 4.30 0.98
C ASP A 38 -22.96 3.46 2.25
N ARG A 39 -23.95 3.83 3.06
CA ARG A 39 -24.26 3.16 4.34
C ARG A 39 -25.17 1.94 4.18
N ASN A 40 -25.94 1.86 3.10
CA ASN A 40 -26.82 0.75 2.81
C ASN A 40 -26.14 -0.26 1.88
N VAL A 41 -25.48 -1.26 2.45
CA VAL A 41 -24.65 -2.22 1.69
C VAL A 41 -25.10 -3.65 1.93
N SER A 42 -24.98 -4.50 0.90
CA SER A 42 -25.43 -5.90 0.94
C SER A 42 -24.55 -6.83 1.79
N GLY A 43 -23.50 -6.32 2.44
CA GLY A 43 -22.61 -7.08 3.32
C GLY A 43 -21.17 -6.58 3.35
N HIS A 44 -20.39 -7.19 4.25
CA HIS A 44 -19.01 -6.86 4.57
C HIS A 44 -18.12 -8.08 4.34
N SER A 45 -17.60 -8.24 3.13
CA SER A 45 -16.75 -9.38 2.75
C SER A 45 -15.50 -8.93 2.01
N LEU A 46 -14.46 -9.77 2.06
CA LEU A 46 -13.20 -9.54 1.35
C LEU A 46 -13.42 -9.25 -0.15
N GLU A 47 -14.27 -10.05 -0.79
CA GLU A 47 -14.66 -9.87 -2.19
C GLU A 47 -15.29 -8.50 -2.47
N ALA A 48 -16.15 -8.06 -1.56
CA ALA A 48 -16.82 -6.78 -1.68
C ALA A 48 -15.81 -5.62 -1.56
N TRP A 49 -14.89 -5.69 -0.61
CA TRP A 49 -13.88 -4.64 -0.43
C TRP A 49 -12.85 -4.58 -1.54
N VAL A 50 -12.46 -5.73 -2.10
CA VAL A 50 -11.57 -5.77 -3.27
C VAL A 50 -12.23 -5.10 -4.48
N ARG A 51 -13.53 -5.34 -4.71
CA ARG A 51 -14.29 -4.62 -5.76
C ARG A 51 -14.39 -3.12 -5.53
N ASP A 52 -14.40 -2.66 -4.27
CA ASP A 52 -14.37 -1.22 -3.99
C ASP A 52 -13.02 -0.61 -4.42
N VAL A 53 -11.91 -1.30 -4.13
CA VAL A 53 -10.57 -0.87 -4.57
C VAL A 53 -10.50 -0.82 -6.10
N GLU A 54 -11.04 -1.83 -6.78
CA GLU A 54 -11.15 -1.86 -8.26
C GLU A 54 -11.92 -0.64 -8.78
N ALA A 55 -13.12 -0.40 -8.25
CA ALA A 55 -13.97 0.71 -8.67
C ALA A 55 -13.31 2.08 -8.45
N VAL A 56 -12.64 2.28 -7.31
CA VAL A 56 -11.92 3.52 -7.02
C VAL A 56 -10.74 3.69 -7.98
N ALA A 57 -9.90 2.67 -8.16
CA ALA A 57 -8.75 2.73 -9.06
C ALA A 57 -9.17 3.01 -10.52
N ASP A 58 -10.24 2.36 -10.99
CA ASP A 58 -10.79 2.57 -12.33
C ASP A 58 -11.35 4.00 -12.50
N SER A 59 -12.08 4.51 -11.50
CA SER A 59 -12.63 5.87 -11.53
C SER A 59 -11.54 6.95 -11.61
N LEU A 60 -10.38 6.70 -10.99
CA LEU A 60 -9.22 7.58 -11.02
C LEU A 60 -8.38 7.40 -12.30
N GLY A 61 -8.66 6.37 -13.10
CA GLY A 61 -7.87 6.02 -14.29
C GLY A 61 -6.47 5.51 -13.97
N TRP A 62 -6.23 5.03 -12.74
CA TRP A 62 -4.92 4.58 -12.30
C TRP A 62 -4.60 3.19 -12.83
N ARG A 63 -3.61 3.11 -13.72
CA ARG A 63 -3.23 1.85 -14.38
C ARG A 63 -2.20 1.03 -13.61
N ARG A 64 -1.30 1.68 -12.87
CA ARG A 64 -0.30 1.03 -12.03
C ARG A 64 0.10 1.94 -10.88
N PHE A 65 0.10 1.43 -9.65
CA PHE A 65 0.34 2.22 -8.44
C PHE A 65 0.86 1.36 -7.27
N PRO A 66 1.56 1.96 -6.29
CA PRO A 66 1.83 1.30 -5.02
C PRO A 66 0.56 1.24 -4.16
N ALA A 67 0.37 0.13 -3.45
CA ALA A 67 -0.77 -0.06 -2.54
C ALA A 67 -0.29 -0.15 -1.09
N LEU A 68 -0.91 0.65 -0.20
CA LEU A 68 -0.70 0.60 1.24
C LEU A 68 -1.93 0.01 1.93
N GLY A 69 -1.79 -1.17 2.51
CA GLY A 69 -2.82 -1.83 3.30
C GLY A 69 -2.55 -1.71 4.80
N VAL A 70 -3.44 -1.04 5.53
CA VAL A 70 -3.35 -0.88 7.00
C VAL A 70 -4.32 -1.83 7.70
N CYS A 71 -3.83 -2.59 8.67
CA CYS A 71 -4.62 -3.56 9.45
C CYS A 71 -5.32 -4.59 8.54
N GLN A 72 -6.65 -4.71 8.59
CA GLN A 72 -7.44 -5.53 7.66
C GLN A 72 -7.22 -5.13 6.18
N GLY A 73 -6.86 -3.87 5.93
CA GLY A 73 -6.51 -3.36 4.60
C GLY A 73 -5.31 -4.08 4.00
N ALA A 74 -4.43 -4.67 4.82
CA ALA A 74 -3.34 -5.51 4.35
C ALA A 74 -3.87 -6.71 3.57
N ALA A 75 -4.86 -7.42 4.11
CA ALA A 75 -5.43 -8.58 3.42
C ALA A 75 -6.18 -8.18 2.15
N ILE A 76 -6.92 -7.06 2.19
CA ILE A 76 -7.61 -6.51 1.01
C ILE A 76 -6.61 -6.15 -0.09
N ALA A 77 -5.52 -5.45 0.25
CA ALA A 77 -4.50 -5.04 -0.70
C ALA A 77 -3.74 -6.24 -1.29
N VAL A 78 -3.44 -7.27 -0.49
CA VAL A 78 -2.87 -8.53 -0.99
C VAL A 78 -3.81 -9.22 -1.97
N THR A 79 -5.10 -9.35 -1.64
CA THR A 79 -6.07 -9.99 -2.54
C THR A 79 -6.26 -9.20 -3.84
N TYR A 80 -6.24 -7.86 -3.77
CA TYR A 80 -6.25 -7.01 -4.96
C TYR A 80 -5.00 -7.23 -5.83
N ALA A 81 -3.80 -7.23 -5.23
CA ALA A 81 -2.54 -7.46 -5.94
C ALA A 81 -2.46 -8.87 -6.58
N LEU A 82 -3.04 -9.89 -5.94
CA LEU A 82 -3.14 -11.23 -6.52
C LEU A 82 -4.06 -11.30 -7.74
N ARG A 83 -5.08 -10.44 -7.84
CA ARG A 83 -6.00 -10.38 -8.98
C ARG A 83 -5.50 -9.52 -10.12
N HIS A 84 -4.79 -8.45 -9.77
CA HIS A 84 -4.32 -7.42 -10.70
C HIS A 84 -2.82 -7.17 -10.50
N PRO A 85 -1.97 -8.20 -10.69
CA PRO A 85 -0.52 -8.07 -10.46
C PRO A 85 0.14 -7.01 -11.35
N GLU A 86 -0.44 -6.73 -12.52
CA GLU A 86 0.00 -5.67 -13.44
C GLU A 86 -0.31 -4.25 -12.93
N ARG A 87 -1.28 -4.10 -12.02
CA ARG A 87 -1.72 -2.81 -11.48
C ARG A 87 -1.01 -2.41 -10.19
N VAL A 88 -0.40 -3.35 -9.48
CA VAL A 88 0.28 -3.05 -8.20
C VAL A 88 1.79 -3.09 -8.37
N SER A 89 2.45 -1.94 -8.31
CA SER A 89 3.91 -1.85 -8.45
C SER A 89 4.65 -2.31 -7.19
N HIS A 90 4.12 -1.94 -6.03
CA HIS A 90 4.69 -2.19 -4.71
C HIS A 90 3.55 -2.39 -3.71
N LEU A 91 3.74 -3.31 -2.77
CA LEU A 91 2.77 -3.57 -1.71
C LEU A 91 3.37 -3.26 -0.34
N ILE A 92 2.76 -2.34 0.40
CA ILE A 92 3.15 -1.99 1.76
C ILE A 92 2.03 -2.48 2.70
N LEU A 93 2.38 -3.37 3.63
CA LEU A 93 1.45 -3.95 4.59
C LEU A 93 1.82 -3.45 5.98
N TYR A 94 0.92 -2.73 6.64
CA TYR A 94 1.19 -2.13 7.94
C TYR A 94 0.24 -2.68 9.01
N ASN A 95 0.81 -3.26 10.06
CA ASN A 95 0.09 -3.92 11.16
C ASN A 95 -0.99 -4.92 10.70
N GLY A 96 -0.70 -5.64 9.61
CA GLY A 96 -1.63 -6.55 8.95
C GLY A 96 -1.67 -7.95 9.53
N TYR A 97 -2.61 -8.76 9.04
CA TYR A 97 -2.75 -10.18 9.39
C TYR A 97 -3.20 -11.01 8.19
N SER A 98 -2.89 -12.31 8.21
CA SER A 98 -3.22 -13.27 7.13
C SER A 98 -4.59 -13.93 7.29
N CYS A 99 -5.14 -13.98 8.51
CA CYS A 99 -6.44 -14.57 8.81
C CYS A 99 -7.08 -14.00 10.08
N GLY A 100 -8.41 -13.97 10.08
CA GLY A 100 -9.25 -13.52 11.18
C GLY A 100 -9.58 -14.64 12.18
N ALA A 101 -10.36 -14.30 13.21
CA ALA A 101 -10.66 -15.24 14.29
C ALA A 101 -11.63 -16.36 13.87
N PHE A 102 -12.45 -16.14 12.84
CA PHE A 102 -13.44 -17.09 12.34
C PHE A 102 -12.89 -18.00 11.24
N SER A 103 -11.63 -17.82 10.86
CA SER A 103 -10.95 -18.69 9.90
C SER A 103 -10.78 -20.12 10.43
N LYS A 104 -10.73 -21.09 9.51
CA LYS A 104 -10.59 -22.51 9.87
C LYS A 104 -9.29 -22.76 10.64
N GLY A 105 -9.38 -23.54 11.71
CA GLY A 105 -8.23 -23.94 12.52
C GLY A 105 -7.81 -22.93 13.59
N MET A 106 -8.53 -21.82 13.75
CA MET A 106 -8.27 -20.87 14.83
C MET A 106 -8.67 -21.42 16.21
N PRO A 107 -7.94 -21.07 17.28
CA PRO A 107 -8.29 -21.49 18.64
C PRO A 107 -9.69 -21.00 19.04
N LYS A 108 -10.46 -21.88 19.70
CA LYS A 108 -11.84 -21.57 20.15
C LYS A 108 -11.94 -20.32 21.02
N TYR A 109 -10.90 -19.98 21.79
CA TYR A 109 -10.91 -18.78 22.63
C TYR A 109 -10.91 -17.49 21.79
N ARG A 110 -10.19 -17.44 20.64
CA ARG A 110 -10.18 -16.27 19.75
C ARG A 110 -11.53 -16.06 19.07
N VAL A 111 -12.19 -17.16 18.66
CA VAL A 111 -13.57 -17.11 18.13
C VAL A 111 -14.51 -16.53 19.18
N LYS A 112 -14.42 -17.03 20.42
CA LYS A 112 -15.26 -16.55 21.54
C LYS A 112 -15.02 -15.08 21.85
N GLU A 113 -13.77 -14.64 21.87
CA GLU A 113 -13.38 -13.24 22.10
C GLU A 113 -13.94 -12.33 21.00
N ALA A 114 -13.75 -12.68 19.73
CA ALA A 114 -14.26 -11.93 18.59
C ALA A 114 -15.80 -11.82 18.59
N GLU A 115 -16.52 -12.90 18.87
CA GLU A 115 -17.98 -12.89 19.02
C GLU A 115 -18.45 -12.06 20.21
N THR A 116 -17.71 -12.10 21.33
CA THR A 116 -18.03 -11.29 22.52
C THR A 116 -17.90 -9.81 22.21
N LEU A 117 -16.80 -9.40 21.57
CA LEU A 117 -16.60 -8.02 21.15
C LEU A 117 -17.65 -7.58 20.12
N ALA A 118 -18.03 -8.44 19.17
CA ALA A 118 -19.10 -8.15 18.21
C ALA A 118 -20.43 -7.80 18.90
N ARG A 119 -20.85 -8.61 19.89
CA ARG A 119 -22.06 -8.35 20.68
C ARG A 119 -21.95 -7.08 21.51
N MET A 120 -20.78 -6.80 22.07
CA MET A 120 -20.56 -5.56 22.80
C MET A 120 -20.65 -4.35 21.86
N ILE A 121 -20.16 -4.45 20.62
CA ILE A 121 -20.30 -3.41 19.59
C ILE A 121 -21.78 -3.13 19.30
N GLU A 122 -22.58 -4.17 19.06
CA GLU A 122 -24.03 -4.02 18.80
C GLU A 122 -24.75 -3.22 19.89
N ILE A 123 -24.34 -3.41 21.15
CA ILE A 123 -24.99 -2.82 22.33
C ILE A 123 -24.39 -1.46 22.72
N GLY A 124 -23.08 -1.32 22.59
CA GLY A 124 -22.30 -0.22 23.17
C GLY A 124 -21.94 0.87 22.17
N TRP A 125 -21.82 0.55 20.88
CA TRP A 125 -21.26 1.46 19.88
C TRP A 125 -22.09 2.73 19.67
N GLY A 126 -23.42 2.60 19.68
CA GLY A 126 -24.34 3.73 19.47
C GLY A 126 -24.70 4.52 20.74
N ARG A 127 -24.14 4.18 21.91
CA ARG A 127 -24.47 4.87 23.17
C ARG A 127 -23.90 6.29 23.17
N GLU A 128 -24.59 7.21 23.84
CA GLU A 128 -24.11 8.58 24.02
C GLU A 128 -22.78 8.62 24.78
N THR A 129 -22.63 7.78 25.81
CA THR A 129 -21.38 7.67 26.56
C THR A 129 -20.30 6.96 25.73
N GLY A 130 -19.14 7.60 25.56
CA GLY A 130 -18.01 7.09 24.78
C GLY A 130 -17.21 5.94 25.41
N ALA A 131 -17.46 5.62 26.67
CA ALA A 131 -16.67 4.67 27.45
C ALA A 131 -16.47 3.29 26.77
N PHE A 132 -17.44 2.83 25.98
CA PHE A 132 -17.27 1.58 25.22
C PHE A 132 -16.35 1.74 24.00
N ARG A 133 -16.54 2.78 23.21
CA ARG A 133 -15.73 3.10 22.03
C ARG A 133 -14.28 3.45 22.42
N GLU A 134 -14.08 4.04 23.59
CA GLU A 134 -12.76 4.25 24.20
C GLU A 134 -11.94 2.96 24.34
N VAL A 135 -12.57 1.79 24.52
CA VAL A 135 -11.85 0.50 24.53
C VAL A 135 -11.11 0.30 23.21
N PHE A 136 -11.76 0.56 22.08
CA PHE A 136 -11.15 0.45 20.76
C PHE A 136 -10.12 1.54 20.51
N ALA A 137 -10.39 2.78 20.94
CA ALA A 137 -9.41 3.86 20.88
C ALA A 137 -8.12 3.50 21.63
N ARG A 138 -8.24 2.89 22.82
CA ARG A 138 -7.09 2.45 23.64
C ARG A 138 -6.37 1.23 23.09
N LEU A 139 -7.07 0.33 22.39
CA LEU A 139 -6.42 -0.78 21.67
C LEU A 139 -5.58 -0.26 20.50
N LEU A 140 -6.09 0.73 19.75
CA LEU A 140 -5.38 1.33 18.63
C LEU A 140 -4.26 2.27 19.06
N SER A 141 -4.46 3.00 20.15
CA SER A 141 -3.66 4.17 20.52
C SER A 141 -3.47 4.25 22.05
N PRO A 142 -2.86 3.25 22.70
CA PRO A 142 -2.72 3.22 24.15
C PRO A 142 -1.92 4.40 24.73
N SER A 143 -1.00 4.99 23.94
CA SER A 143 -0.10 6.07 24.38
C SER A 143 -0.60 7.47 23.99
N ASP A 144 -1.81 7.57 23.45
CA ASP A 144 -2.40 8.82 23.01
C ASP A 144 -3.02 9.60 24.18
N ALA A 145 -3.00 10.92 24.04
CA ALA A 145 -3.51 11.84 25.05
C ALA A 145 -5.05 11.77 25.13
N PRO A 146 -5.67 12.19 26.26
CA PRO A 146 -7.12 12.08 26.44
C PRO A 146 -7.98 12.76 25.36
N ASP A 147 -7.50 13.87 24.80
CA ASP A 147 -8.12 14.58 23.68
C ASP A 147 -8.09 13.77 22.39
N GLN A 148 -6.97 13.08 22.09
CA GLN A 148 -6.88 12.16 20.95
C GLN A 148 -7.81 10.95 21.10
N ILE A 149 -7.95 10.43 22.32
CA ILE A 149 -8.90 9.34 22.63
C ILE A 149 -10.35 9.81 22.45
N THR A 150 -10.66 11.03 22.87
CA THR A 150 -11.99 11.65 22.65
C THR A 150 -12.25 11.84 21.16
N TRP A 151 -11.25 12.30 20.41
CA TRP A 151 -11.35 12.42 18.95
C TRP A 151 -11.64 11.07 18.27
N TRP A 152 -10.96 10.00 18.71
CA TRP A 152 -11.24 8.65 18.22
C TRP A 152 -12.68 8.20 18.52
N ASP A 153 -13.18 8.47 19.72
CA ASP A 153 -14.56 8.16 20.12
C ASP A 153 -15.57 8.84 19.20
N ASP A 154 -15.41 10.14 18.99
CA ASP A 154 -16.29 10.94 18.14
C ASP A 154 -16.22 10.48 16.68
N LEU A 155 -15.02 10.23 16.15
CA LEU A 155 -14.84 9.71 14.80
C LEU A 155 -15.57 8.37 14.64
N GLN A 156 -15.38 7.44 15.58
CA GLN A 156 -16.01 6.12 15.54
C GLN A 156 -17.54 6.21 15.50
N ARG A 157 -18.13 7.12 16.29
CA ARG A 157 -19.58 7.38 16.30
C ARG A 157 -20.07 7.97 14.98
N LEU A 158 -19.35 8.94 14.42
CA LEU A 158 -19.72 9.57 13.13
C LEU A 158 -19.62 8.58 11.97
N THR A 159 -18.64 7.69 12.04
CA THR A 159 -18.23 6.87 10.93
C THR A 159 -19.13 5.67 10.68
N ALA A 160 -19.67 5.04 11.73
CA ALA A 160 -20.51 3.85 11.59
C ALA A 160 -21.54 3.75 12.71
N ASP A 161 -22.74 3.28 12.38
CA ASP A 161 -23.69 2.84 13.40
C ASP A 161 -23.29 1.48 14.01
N SER A 162 -23.98 1.05 15.06
CA SER A 162 -23.63 -0.18 15.77
C SER A 162 -23.78 -1.44 14.91
N SER A 163 -24.75 -1.47 14.00
CA SER A 163 -24.99 -2.62 13.12
C SER A 163 -23.86 -2.76 12.11
N THR A 164 -23.45 -1.65 11.49
CA THR A 164 -22.36 -1.60 10.53
C THR A 164 -21.02 -1.87 11.22
N ALA A 165 -20.75 -1.28 12.38
CA ALA A 165 -19.53 -1.54 13.14
C ALA A 165 -19.40 -3.04 13.49
N ALA A 166 -20.49 -3.68 13.94
CA ALA A 166 -20.50 -5.11 14.24
C ALA A 166 -20.37 -5.97 12.97
N GLY A 167 -21.01 -5.57 11.87
CA GLY A 167 -20.90 -6.24 10.57
C GLY A 167 -19.48 -6.20 10.01
N LEU A 168 -18.84 -5.02 10.04
CA LEU A 168 -17.43 -4.84 9.67
C LEU A 168 -16.53 -5.69 10.53
N TRP A 169 -16.69 -5.65 11.85
CA TRP A 169 -15.92 -6.46 12.80
C TRP A 169 -15.99 -7.95 12.48
N ARG A 170 -17.20 -8.49 12.27
CA ARG A 170 -17.36 -9.90 11.90
C ARG A 170 -16.73 -10.21 10.55
N GLY A 171 -16.98 -9.39 9.53
CA GLY A 171 -16.39 -9.56 8.21
C GLY A 171 -14.86 -9.56 8.23
N PHE A 172 -14.24 -8.70 9.04
CA PHE A 172 -12.78 -8.68 9.22
C PHE A 172 -12.24 -9.96 9.84
N HIS A 173 -13.02 -10.61 10.70
CA HIS A 173 -12.68 -11.89 11.29
C HIS A 173 -12.97 -13.11 10.41
N GLU A 174 -13.73 -12.96 9.33
CA GLU A 174 -13.93 -13.99 8.30
C GLU A 174 -12.79 -14.07 7.28
N ILE A 175 -11.98 -13.00 7.16
CA ILE A 175 -10.83 -12.94 6.22
C ILE A 175 -9.91 -14.16 6.44
N ASP A 176 -9.57 -14.87 5.35
CA ASP A 176 -8.54 -15.90 5.35
C ASP A 176 -7.83 -15.93 3.99
N ILE A 177 -6.62 -15.39 3.93
CA ILE A 177 -5.82 -15.33 2.70
C ILE A 177 -4.60 -16.26 2.73
N ARG A 178 -4.43 -17.04 3.80
CA ARG A 178 -3.24 -17.87 4.04
C ARG A 178 -2.90 -18.79 2.86
N GLY A 179 -3.91 -19.35 2.20
CA GLY A 179 -3.76 -20.27 1.08
C GLY A 179 -3.30 -19.64 -0.24
N GLN A 180 -3.20 -18.32 -0.31
CA GLN A 180 -2.89 -17.59 -1.55
C GLN A 180 -1.60 -16.76 -1.47
N LEU A 181 -1.07 -16.51 -0.26
CA LEU A 181 0.10 -15.65 -0.03
C LEU A 181 1.36 -16.10 -0.81
N ALA A 182 1.57 -17.41 -0.94
CA ALA A 182 2.71 -17.96 -1.67
C ALA A 182 2.70 -17.65 -3.19
N LYS A 183 1.56 -17.17 -3.73
CA LYS A 183 1.41 -16.79 -5.14
C LYS A 183 1.70 -15.31 -5.39
N LEU A 184 1.87 -14.51 -4.35
CA LEU A 184 2.10 -13.08 -4.48
C LEU A 184 3.51 -12.85 -5.03
N GLN A 185 3.59 -12.20 -6.18
CA GLN A 185 4.86 -11.84 -6.84
C GLN A 185 5.20 -10.36 -6.68
N THR A 186 4.24 -9.55 -6.22
CA THR A 186 4.43 -8.13 -6.03
C THR A 186 5.49 -7.89 -4.95
N PRO A 187 6.50 -7.03 -5.21
CA PRO A 187 7.44 -6.61 -4.19
C PRO A 187 6.68 -6.14 -2.94
N THR A 188 7.02 -6.70 -1.78
CA THR A 188 6.25 -6.48 -0.56
C THR A 188 7.12 -6.05 0.62
N LEU A 189 6.74 -4.96 1.27
CA LEU A 189 7.24 -4.52 2.57
C LEU A 189 6.14 -4.72 3.62
N ALA A 190 6.37 -5.59 4.59
CA ALA A 190 5.49 -5.80 5.73
C ALA A 190 6.08 -5.16 6.98
N ALA A 191 5.48 -4.07 7.46
CA ALA A 191 5.88 -3.36 8.65
C ALA A 191 4.92 -3.65 9.82
N HIS A 192 5.45 -3.92 11.02
CA HIS A 192 4.62 -4.25 12.17
C HIS A 192 5.18 -3.70 13.49
N VAL A 193 4.33 -3.05 14.27
CA VAL A 193 4.69 -2.49 15.58
C VAL A 193 4.80 -3.61 16.62
N LYS A 194 5.95 -3.69 17.31
CA LYS A 194 6.26 -4.83 18.21
C LYS A 194 5.28 -5.02 19.36
N ALA A 195 4.78 -3.93 19.94
CA ALA A 195 3.82 -3.96 21.04
C ALA A 195 2.43 -3.45 20.62
N ASP A 196 2.00 -3.81 19.41
CA ASP A 196 0.65 -3.55 18.91
C ASP A 196 -0.40 -4.32 19.74
N ASN A 197 -1.33 -3.57 20.34
CA ASN A 197 -2.40 -4.10 21.18
C ASN A 197 -3.65 -4.55 20.38
N MET A 198 -3.75 -4.16 19.10
CA MET A 198 -4.88 -4.47 18.23
C MET A 198 -4.61 -5.72 17.40
N VAL A 199 -3.44 -5.79 16.76
CA VAL A 199 -3.01 -6.95 15.95
C VAL A 199 -1.70 -7.50 16.51
N PRO A 200 -1.68 -8.73 17.08
CA PRO A 200 -0.46 -9.31 17.64
C PRO A 200 0.68 -9.32 16.64
N PHE A 201 1.89 -9.00 17.10
CA PHE A 201 3.10 -8.93 16.26
C PHE A 201 3.38 -10.25 15.51
N GLU A 202 3.04 -11.39 16.11
CA GLU A 202 3.15 -12.70 15.49
C GLU A 202 2.26 -12.85 14.25
N ALA A 203 1.13 -12.14 14.18
CA ALA A 203 0.26 -12.17 13.01
C ALA A 203 0.92 -11.48 11.80
N GLY A 204 1.62 -10.36 12.03
CA GLY A 204 2.42 -9.70 11.00
C GLY A 204 3.59 -10.55 10.53
N ARG A 205 4.29 -11.20 11.48
CA ARG A 205 5.36 -12.14 11.17
C ARG A 205 4.87 -13.34 10.35
N ASP A 206 3.73 -13.92 10.75
CA ASP A 206 3.10 -15.02 10.01
C ASP A 206 2.75 -14.58 8.58
N LEU A 207 2.10 -13.41 8.44
CA LEU A 207 1.77 -12.83 7.13
C LEU A 207 3.01 -12.67 6.25
N ALA A 208 4.05 -12.02 6.75
CA ALA A 208 5.29 -11.78 6.01
C ALA A 208 6.00 -13.09 5.64
N SER A 209 6.04 -14.07 6.54
CA SER A 209 6.72 -15.36 6.30
C SER A 209 6.10 -16.22 5.19
N ARG A 210 4.84 -15.93 4.82
CA ARG A 210 4.10 -16.66 3.79
C ARG A 210 4.17 -15.99 2.41
N ILE A 211 4.70 -14.77 2.35
CA ILE A 211 4.86 -13.99 1.11
C ILE A 211 6.29 -14.17 0.62
N PRO A 212 6.52 -14.62 -0.63
CA PRO A 212 7.85 -14.72 -1.22
C PRO A 212 8.56 -13.37 -1.22
N ASP A 213 9.85 -13.37 -0.89
CA ASP A 213 10.73 -12.19 -0.91
C ASP A 213 10.19 -10.95 -0.16
N CYS A 214 9.32 -11.17 0.83
CA CYS A 214 8.77 -10.10 1.66
C CYS A 214 9.84 -9.53 2.60
N ARG A 215 10.05 -8.20 2.53
CA ARG A 215 10.85 -7.49 3.52
C ARG A 215 10.02 -7.28 4.78
N PHE A 216 10.43 -7.85 5.92
CA PHE A 216 9.74 -7.65 7.19
C PHE A 216 10.44 -6.59 8.04
N LEU A 217 9.71 -5.53 8.40
CA LEU A 217 10.19 -4.39 9.16
C LEU A 217 9.52 -4.33 10.54
N PRO A 218 10.18 -4.83 11.60
CA PRO A 218 9.68 -4.66 12.96
C PRO A 218 9.90 -3.23 13.45
N LEU A 219 8.86 -2.59 13.96
CA LEU A 219 8.87 -1.19 14.39
C LEU A 219 8.75 -1.07 15.91
N GLU A 220 9.58 -0.20 16.50
CA GLU A 220 9.47 0.15 17.92
C GLU A 220 8.27 1.07 18.15
N GLY A 221 7.43 0.73 19.13
CA GLY A 221 6.23 1.48 19.43
C GLY A 221 5.18 0.63 20.12
N ARG A 222 4.08 1.27 20.50
CA ARG A 222 2.92 0.63 21.14
C ARG A 222 1.59 0.96 20.47
N ASN A 223 1.56 2.07 19.72
CA ASN A 223 0.38 2.48 19.00
C ASN A 223 0.25 1.69 17.71
N HIS A 224 -0.95 1.15 17.48
CA HIS A 224 -1.32 0.56 16.19
C HIS A 224 -1.22 1.59 15.07
N ILE A 225 -1.53 2.87 15.33
CA ILE A 225 -1.23 3.96 14.39
C ILE A 225 -0.07 4.78 14.95
N LEU A 226 1.12 4.63 14.37
CA LEU A 226 2.31 5.34 14.83
C LEU A 226 2.10 6.85 14.82
N GLN A 227 2.47 7.49 15.93
CA GLN A 227 2.46 8.92 16.15
C GLN A 227 3.85 9.51 15.85
N PRO A 228 4.00 10.83 15.60
CA PRO A 228 5.30 11.42 15.29
C PRO A 228 6.36 11.22 16.38
N LYS A 229 5.90 11.08 17.64
CA LYS A 229 6.73 10.84 18.82
C LYS A 229 7.13 9.37 19.00
N ASP A 230 6.51 8.44 18.27
CA ASP A 230 6.79 7.02 18.42
C ASP A 230 8.15 6.69 17.77
N PRO A 231 9.02 5.89 18.42
CA PRO A 231 10.38 5.64 17.93
C PRO A 231 10.42 5.03 16.52
N GLY A 232 9.47 4.16 16.19
CA GLY A 232 9.37 3.52 14.88
C GLY A 232 8.87 4.42 13.76
N TRP A 233 8.36 5.62 14.05
CA TRP A 233 7.77 6.51 13.04
C TRP A 233 8.76 6.90 11.94
N ARG A 234 9.93 7.43 12.35
CA ARG A 234 10.96 7.88 11.40
C ARG A 234 11.45 6.74 10.53
N THR A 235 11.78 5.61 11.15
CA THR A 235 12.22 4.40 10.45
C THR A 235 11.18 3.93 9.44
N PHE A 236 9.90 3.90 9.82
CA PHE A 236 8.84 3.48 8.93
C PHE A 236 8.73 4.35 7.67
N ILE A 237 8.74 5.68 7.82
CA ILE A 237 8.67 6.60 6.68
C ILE A 237 9.91 6.53 5.79
N GLU A 238 11.10 6.41 6.38
CA GLU A 238 12.35 6.26 5.63
C GLU A 238 12.38 4.95 4.83
N GLU A 239 11.92 3.84 5.41
CA GLU A 239 11.85 2.55 4.73
C GLU A 239 10.78 2.52 3.64
N ILE A 240 9.62 3.16 3.83
CA ILE A 240 8.63 3.32 2.75
C ILE A 240 9.26 4.05 1.56
N ARG A 241 9.92 5.19 1.81
CA ARG A 241 10.57 5.97 0.75
C ARG A 241 11.63 5.16 0.03
N ARG A 242 12.50 4.48 0.78
CA ARG A 242 13.52 3.60 0.19
C ARG A 242 12.86 2.51 -0.65
N PHE A 243 11.86 1.82 -0.10
CA PHE A 243 11.19 0.73 -0.78
C PHE A 243 10.45 1.15 -2.06
N LEU A 244 9.86 2.34 -2.08
CA LEU A 244 9.20 2.87 -3.29
C LEU A 244 10.21 3.36 -4.35
N ASN A 245 11.41 3.76 -3.92
CA ASN A 245 12.50 4.18 -4.82
C ASN A 245 13.35 3.00 -5.32
N ASP A 246 13.44 1.92 -4.54
CA ASP A 246 14.01 0.65 -4.95
C ASP A 246 13.11 0.10 -6.05
N ASN A 247 13.53 0.23 -7.31
CA ASN A 247 12.76 -0.28 -8.43
C ASN A 247 13.22 -1.71 -8.73
N PRO A 248 12.49 -2.77 -8.37
CA PRO A 248 12.85 -4.14 -8.75
C PRO A 248 12.80 -4.37 -10.27
N GLN A 249 12.27 -3.43 -11.07
CA GLN A 249 12.45 -3.42 -12.52
C GLN A 249 13.79 -2.84 -12.99
N ARG A 250 14.55 -2.11 -12.15
CA ARG A 250 15.95 -1.73 -12.44
C ARG A 250 16.91 -2.92 -12.35
N ASP A 251 16.55 -3.95 -11.57
CA ASP A 251 17.32 -5.20 -11.41
C ASP A 251 16.83 -6.34 -12.30
N LEU A 252 15.74 -6.15 -13.03
CA LEU A 252 15.47 -7.03 -14.17
C LEU A 252 16.54 -6.70 -15.21
N PRO A 253 17.34 -7.68 -15.67
CA PRO A 253 18.18 -7.44 -16.83
C PRO A 253 17.27 -6.88 -17.92
N PRO A 254 17.69 -5.81 -18.62
CA PRO A 254 16.86 -5.24 -19.65
C PRO A 254 16.51 -6.37 -20.64
N PRO A 255 15.32 -6.35 -21.28
CA PRO A 255 14.87 -7.41 -22.17
C PRO A 255 16.04 -7.87 -23.03
N SER A 256 16.26 -9.18 -23.21
CA SER A 256 17.53 -9.77 -23.73
C SER A 256 18.15 -9.04 -24.94
N LEU A 257 17.33 -8.33 -25.71
CA LEU A 257 17.65 -7.39 -26.78
C LEU A 257 18.64 -6.25 -26.40
N PHE A 258 18.59 -5.73 -25.18
CA PHE A 258 19.43 -4.58 -24.77
C PHE A 258 20.82 -4.99 -24.25
N HIS A 259 21.06 -6.29 -23.95
CA HIS A 259 22.40 -6.77 -23.56
C HIS A 259 23.43 -6.64 -24.70
N GLU A 260 22.98 -6.56 -25.95
CA GLU A 260 23.84 -6.40 -27.12
C GLU A 260 24.30 -4.95 -27.33
N LEU A 261 23.78 -4.01 -26.53
CA LEU A 261 24.21 -2.62 -26.57
C LEU A 261 25.55 -2.46 -25.87
N THR A 262 26.45 -1.74 -26.53
CA THR A 262 27.70 -1.31 -25.92
C THR A 262 27.43 -0.23 -24.87
N HIS A 263 28.36 -0.05 -23.92
CA HIS A 263 28.28 1.03 -22.93
C HIS A 263 27.97 2.40 -23.55
N ARG A 264 28.58 2.70 -24.70
CA ARG A 264 28.39 3.96 -25.40
C ARG A 264 27.00 4.09 -26.04
N GLU A 265 26.43 2.98 -26.49
CA GLU A 265 25.06 2.95 -27.01
C GLU A 265 24.05 3.12 -25.88
N CYS A 266 24.29 2.56 -24.69
CA CYS A 266 23.47 2.80 -23.50
C CYS A 266 23.47 4.28 -23.09
N GLU A 267 24.62 4.94 -23.06
CA GLU A 267 24.70 6.38 -22.76
C GLU A 267 23.93 7.25 -23.77
N VAL A 268 23.97 6.89 -25.06
CA VAL A 268 23.18 7.57 -26.09
C VAL A 268 21.69 7.29 -25.92
N LEU A 269 21.31 6.05 -25.60
CA LEU A 269 19.93 5.63 -25.39
C LEU A 269 19.29 6.32 -24.19
N GLU A 270 20.03 6.48 -23.09
CA GLU A 270 19.63 7.23 -21.89
C GLU A 270 19.14 8.64 -22.28
N GLN A 271 19.94 9.34 -23.08
CA GLN A 271 19.63 10.69 -23.52
C GLN A 271 18.47 10.73 -24.53
N ILE A 272 18.31 9.70 -25.36
CA ILE A 272 17.16 9.56 -26.26
C ILE A 272 15.88 9.38 -25.45
N ALA A 273 15.89 8.53 -24.43
CA ALA A 273 14.75 8.28 -23.55
C ALA A 273 14.31 9.56 -22.82
N GLN A 274 15.24 10.45 -22.47
CA GLN A 274 14.96 11.78 -21.95
C GLN A 274 14.39 12.77 -23.00
N GLY A 275 14.18 12.32 -24.24
CA GLY A 275 13.64 13.14 -25.34
C GLY A 275 14.64 14.14 -25.93
N ARG A 276 15.93 14.02 -25.61
CA ARG A 276 16.96 14.97 -26.08
C ARG A 276 17.20 14.80 -27.58
N SER A 277 17.53 15.90 -28.27
CA SER A 277 17.85 15.88 -29.71
C SER A 277 19.28 15.37 -29.96
N ASN A 278 19.57 14.86 -31.15
CA ASN A 278 20.93 14.38 -31.48
C ASN A 278 22.01 15.45 -31.30
N THR A 279 21.68 16.71 -31.54
CA THR A 279 22.61 17.85 -31.33
C THR A 279 22.89 18.06 -29.85
N HIS A 280 21.87 17.94 -29.00
CA HIS A 280 22.04 18.05 -27.55
C HIS A 280 22.86 16.87 -27.01
N ILE A 281 22.54 15.64 -27.41
CA ILE A 281 23.27 14.42 -27.05
C ILE A 281 24.75 14.54 -27.43
N ALA A 282 25.01 15.06 -28.64
CA ALA A 282 26.37 15.29 -29.13
C ALA A 282 27.15 16.25 -28.23
N GLY A 283 26.51 17.33 -27.75
CA GLY A 283 27.10 18.24 -26.78
C GLY A 283 27.38 17.57 -25.43
N THR A 284 26.38 16.90 -24.86
CA THR A 284 26.48 16.26 -23.53
C THR A 284 27.54 15.16 -23.49
N LEU A 285 27.59 14.31 -24.52
CA LEU A 285 28.51 13.19 -24.56
C LEU A 285 29.85 13.53 -25.22
N SER A 286 30.09 14.79 -25.61
CA SER A 286 31.30 15.22 -26.34
C SER A 286 31.55 14.40 -27.62
N MET A 287 30.52 14.28 -28.45
CA MET A 287 30.54 13.52 -29.71
C MET A 287 30.21 14.41 -30.91
N ALA A 288 30.62 13.99 -32.11
CA ALA A 288 30.10 14.64 -33.31
C ALA A 288 28.61 14.26 -33.53
N PRO A 289 27.74 15.18 -34.01
CA PRO A 289 26.33 14.88 -34.30
C PRO A 289 26.10 13.73 -35.29
N LYS A 290 27.07 13.49 -36.19
CA LYS A 290 27.06 12.34 -37.10
C LYS A 290 27.27 11.02 -36.34
N THR A 291 28.16 11.01 -35.34
CA THR A 291 28.42 9.83 -34.51
C THR A 291 27.20 9.45 -33.68
N VAL A 292 26.50 10.43 -33.10
CA VAL A 292 25.24 10.17 -32.38
C VAL A 292 24.19 9.56 -33.31
N ARG A 293 24.03 10.09 -34.53
CA ARG A 293 23.12 9.49 -35.54
C ARG A 293 23.47 8.03 -35.84
N ASN A 294 24.75 7.72 -35.99
CA ASN A 294 25.20 6.35 -36.22
C ASN A 294 24.86 5.43 -35.03
N HIS A 295 25.08 5.89 -33.79
CA HIS A 295 24.66 5.13 -32.61
C HIS A 295 23.15 4.90 -32.58
N VAL A 296 22.34 5.92 -32.87
CA VAL A 296 20.87 5.78 -32.93
C VAL A 296 20.48 4.72 -33.97
N SER A 297 21.06 4.75 -35.17
CA SER A 297 20.80 3.75 -36.21
C SER A 297 21.24 2.35 -35.81
N ASN A 298 22.39 2.20 -35.17
CA ASN A 298 22.88 0.90 -34.69
C ASN A 298 21.99 0.33 -33.58
N ILE A 299 21.57 1.17 -32.63
CA ILE A 299 20.65 0.79 -31.56
C ILE A 299 19.31 0.34 -32.14
N CYS A 300 18.71 1.14 -33.05
CA CYS A 300 17.50 0.75 -33.76
C CYS A 300 17.65 -0.60 -34.48
N GLY A 301 18.79 -0.83 -35.14
CA GLY A 301 19.09 -2.10 -35.81
C GLY A 301 19.16 -3.30 -34.86
N LYS A 302 19.85 -3.15 -33.71
CA LYS A 302 19.98 -4.20 -32.69
C LYS A 302 18.66 -4.53 -32.01
N LEU A 303 17.84 -3.52 -31.76
CA LEU A 303 16.55 -3.65 -31.10
C LEU A 303 15.40 -3.97 -32.06
N ALA A 304 15.67 -4.08 -33.37
CA ALA A 304 14.66 -4.24 -34.42
C ALA A 304 13.56 -3.15 -34.42
N ILE A 305 13.93 -1.92 -34.04
CA ILE A 305 13.04 -0.77 -33.93
C ILE A 305 13.18 0.12 -35.17
N SER A 306 12.05 0.57 -35.72
CA SER A 306 12.04 1.29 -37.00
C SER A 306 12.00 2.80 -36.84
N THR A 307 11.55 3.31 -35.70
CA THR A 307 11.37 4.75 -35.49
C THR A 307 11.99 5.24 -34.18
N ARG A 308 12.40 6.52 -34.15
CA ARG A 308 12.90 7.14 -32.92
C ARG A 308 11.83 7.20 -31.84
N SER A 309 10.57 7.47 -32.19
CA SER A 309 9.47 7.56 -31.23
C SER A 309 9.24 6.22 -30.53
N GLU A 310 9.28 5.13 -31.30
CA GLU A 310 9.23 3.77 -30.79
C GLU A 310 10.46 3.46 -29.92
N LEU A 311 11.67 3.87 -30.35
CA LEU A 311 12.89 3.73 -29.54
C LEU A 311 12.78 4.45 -28.19
N VAL A 312 12.18 5.64 -28.15
CA VAL A 312 11.97 6.39 -26.90
C VAL A 312 11.02 5.65 -25.96
N VAL A 313 9.91 5.12 -26.49
CA VAL A 313 8.92 4.37 -25.70
C VAL A 313 9.55 3.10 -25.14
N GLU A 314 10.23 2.32 -25.98
CA GLU A 314 10.87 1.07 -25.56
C GLU A 314 12.03 1.30 -24.58
N ALA A 315 12.84 2.35 -24.80
CA ALA A 315 13.89 2.71 -23.87
C ALA A 315 13.33 3.08 -22.47
N ARG A 316 12.24 3.86 -22.42
CA ARG A 316 11.58 4.21 -21.14
C ARG A 316 10.96 2.99 -20.47
N ASN A 317 10.31 2.12 -21.23
CA ASN A 317 9.78 0.85 -20.71
C ASN A 317 10.89 -0.04 -20.15
N ALA A 318 12.09 0.02 -20.72
CA ALA A 318 13.29 -0.68 -20.27
C ALA A 318 14.07 0.06 -19.16
N GLY A 319 13.56 1.17 -18.63
CA GLY A 319 14.15 1.88 -17.48
C GLY A 319 15.23 2.91 -17.80
N PHE A 320 15.42 3.28 -19.07
CA PHE A 320 16.28 4.38 -19.47
C PHE A 320 15.53 5.73 -19.36
N GLY A 321 16.24 6.78 -18.96
CA GLY A 321 15.78 8.16 -19.01
C GLY A 321 15.24 8.75 -17.70
N ASP A 322 15.56 8.13 -16.57
CA ASP A 322 15.17 8.56 -15.22
C ASP A 322 16.26 9.46 -14.59
N ASP A 323 16.38 10.71 -15.05
CA ASP A 323 17.06 11.81 -14.33
C ASP A 323 16.11 13.01 -14.21
#